data_AF-A0A6I1QEF6-F1
#
_entry.id   AF-A0A6I1QEF6-F1
#
_cell.length_a   1.000
_cell.length_b   1.000
_cell.length_c   1.000
_cell.angle_alpha   90.00
_cell.angle_beta   90.00
_cell.angle_gamma   90.00
#
_symmetry.space_group_name_H-M   'P 1'
#
loop_
_entity.id
_entity.type
_entity.pdbx_description
1 polymer ?
#
loop_
_entity_poly.entity_id
_entity_poly.type
_entity_poly.pdbx_seq_one_letter_code
_entity_poly.pdbx_strand_id
1 'polypeptide(L)'
;MAKEKDVSFTATPEQCVALHKGQTCYQDIVFQWKTPADGKFCLLQSETGKQVICWQGRLMQQYQYSFNKDKTTKFRLIDQTTAQPLAEVKVVVTWVYKAPKQSQSGWRLF
;
A
#
# COMPACT_ATOMS: atom_id res chain seq x y z
N MET A 1 -18.81 9.04 -24.78
CA MET A 1 -17.74 8.05 -25.03
C MET A 1 -16.64 8.29 -24.00
N ALA A 2 -16.66 7.56 -22.88
CA ALA A 2 -15.65 7.70 -21.83
C ALA A 2 -14.40 6.96 -22.30
N LYS A 3 -13.35 7.71 -22.58
CA LYS A 3 -12.05 7.19 -23.02
C LYS A 3 -11.43 6.51 -21.81
N GLU A 4 -11.38 5.17 -21.83
CA GLU A 4 -10.66 4.36 -20.86
C GLU A 4 -9.18 4.74 -20.97
N LYS A 5 -8.73 5.66 -20.10
CA LYS A 5 -7.31 6.01 -19.99
C LYS A 5 -6.64 4.80 -19.35
N ASP A 6 -5.73 4.14 -20.06
CA ASP A 6 -4.80 3.13 -19.55
C ASP A 6 -3.91 3.73 -18.45
N VAL A 7 -4.46 3.92 -17.25
CA VAL A 7 -3.74 4.34 -16.07
C VAL A 7 -3.35 3.07 -15.31
N SER A 8 -2.11 2.61 -15.51
CA SER A 8 -1.55 1.56 -14.66
C SER A 8 -1.14 2.17 -13.33
N PHE A 9 -1.50 1.54 -12.21
CA PHE A 9 -1.08 1.91 -10.87
C PHE A 9 -0.91 0.65 -10.03
N THR A 10 0.28 0.44 -9.45
CA THR A 10 0.62 -0.76 -8.68
C THR A 10 1.34 -0.39 -7.38
N ALA A 11 1.33 -1.32 -6.44
CA ALA A 11 2.08 -1.26 -5.19
C ALA A 11 2.90 -2.54 -5.04
N THR A 12 4.17 -2.44 -4.66
CA THR A 12 5.03 -3.61 -4.48
C THR A 12 5.86 -3.47 -3.20
N PRO A 13 5.75 -4.42 -2.25
CA PRO A 13 4.78 -5.51 -2.20
C PRO A 13 3.33 -5.03 -1.98
N GLU A 14 2.34 -5.83 -2.37
CA GLU A 14 0.91 -5.56 -2.08
C GLU A 14 0.52 -5.96 -0.64
N GLN A 15 1.40 -6.69 0.06
CA GLN A 15 1.16 -7.17 1.42
C GLN A 15 2.26 -6.71 2.37
N CYS A 16 1.85 -6.42 3.60
CA CYS A 16 2.71 -6.11 4.73
C CYS A 16 2.43 -7.14 5.84
N VAL A 17 3.42 -7.97 6.19
CA VAL A 17 3.25 -9.06 7.15
C VAL A 17 3.75 -8.65 8.54
N ALA A 18 2.86 -8.62 9.52
CA ALA A 18 3.20 -8.44 10.94
C ALA A 18 3.37 -9.79 11.66
N LEU A 19 4.10 -9.80 12.78
CA LEU A 19 4.26 -11.00 13.61
C LEU A 19 3.00 -11.34 14.41
N HIS A 20 2.25 -10.33 14.86
CA HIS A 20 1.05 -10.52 15.66
C HIS A 20 -0.10 -9.67 15.13
N LYS A 21 -1.33 -10.15 15.36
CA LYS A 21 -2.54 -9.40 15.03
C LYS A 21 -2.56 -8.07 15.78
N GLY A 22 -2.82 -6.97 15.07
CA GLY A 22 -2.88 -5.63 15.64
C GLY A 22 -1.52 -4.95 15.84
N GLN A 23 -0.41 -5.63 15.55
CA GLN A 23 0.90 -5.01 15.53
C GLN A 23 1.06 -4.14 14.28
N THR A 24 1.71 -2.98 14.42
CA THR A 24 2.11 -2.15 13.28
C THR A 24 3.05 -2.94 12.38
N CYS A 25 2.69 -3.04 11.10
CA CYS A 25 3.57 -3.59 10.08
C CYS A 25 4.43 -2.46 9.49
N TYR A 26 5.72 -2.73 9.32
CA TYR A 26 6.72 -1.80 8.78
C TYR A 26 7.29 -2.38 7.49
N GLN A 27 7.08 -1.69 6.37
CA GLN A 27 7.53 -2.13 5.06
C GLN A 27 7.68 -0.93 4.14
N ASP A 28 8.74 -0.89 3.33
CA ASP A 28 8.79 0.05 2.21
C ASP A 28 7.99 -0.50 1.04
N ILE A 29 7.03 0.30 0.57
CA ILE A 29 6.16 0.01 -0.55
C ILE A 29 6.56 0.90 -1.71
N VAL A 30 6.89 0.29 -2.84
CA VAL A 30 7.14 1.01 -4.09
C VAL A 30 5.82 1.11 -4.85
N PHE A 31 5.32 2.33 -4.97
CA PHE A 31 4.22 2.65 -5.86
C PHE A 31 4.76 2.91 -7.26
N GLN A 32 4.12 2.39 -8.29
CA GLN A 32 4.46 2.66 -9.69
C GLN A 32 3.21 3.01 -10.48
N TRP A 33 3.32 3.95 -11.42
CA TRP A 33 2.19 4.37 -12.23
C TRP A 33 2.58 4.87 -13.62
N LYS A 34 1.58 4.99 -14.50
CA LYS A 34 1.67 5.71 -15.77
C LYS A 34 0.59 6.78 -15.83
N THR A 35 0.99 8.04 -15.95
CA THR A 35 0.09 9.19 -16.10
C THR A 35 0.24 9.87 -17.47
N PRO A 36 -0.79 10.58 -17.94
CA PRO A 36 -0.68 11.48 -19.08
C PRO A 36 0.49 12.48 -18.94
N ALA A 37 1.03 12.94 -20.08
CA ALA A 37 2.13 13.91 -20.12
C ALA A 37 1.73 15.27 -19.54
N ASP A 38 0.46 15.63 -19.70
CA ASP A 38 -0.11 16.88 -19.21
C ASP A 38 -1.08 16.57 -18.07
N GLY A 39 -0.93 17.29 -16.96
CA GLY A 39 -1.79 17.15 -15.80
C GLY A 39 -1.02 17.24 -14.49
N LYS A 40 -1.77 17.42 -13.39
CA LYS A 40 -1.26 17.36 -12.02
C LYS A 40 -1.90 16.17 -11.34
N PHE A 41 -1.08 15.31 -10.77
CA PHE A 41 -1.52 14.05 -10.20
C PHE A 41 -1.09 13.95 -8.76
N CYS A 42 -1.89 13.29 -7.93
CA CYS A 42 -1.58 13.06 -6.54
C CYS A 42 -1.88 11.62 -6.12
N LEU A 43 -1.00 11.07 -5.30
CA LEU A 43 -1.20 9.83 -4.57
C LEU A 43 -1.70 10.18 -3.17
N LEU A 44 -2.88 9.66 -2.80
CA LEU A 44 -3.53 9.92 -1.52
C LEU A 44 -3.89 8.60 -0.82
N GLN A 45 -3.94 8.60 0.51
CA GLN A 45 -4.66 7.57 1.27
C GLN A 45 -6.16 7.78 1.10
N SER A 46 -6.90 6.73 0.75
CA SER A 46 -8.33 6.84 0.48
C SER A 46 -9.14 7.16 1.74
N GLU A 47 -8.82 6.53 2.88
CA GLU A 47 -9.60 6.65 4.12
C GLU A 47 -9.42 8.00 4.81
N THR A 48 -8.21 8.55 4.79
CA THR A 48 -7.86 9.79 5.52
C THR A 48 -7.78 11.01 4.61
N GLY A 49 -7.74 10.82 3.29
CA GLY A 49 -7.40 11.87 2.35
C GLY A 49 -5.95 12.37 2.47
N LYS A 50 -5.11 11.72 3.30
CA LYS A 50 -3.74 12.16 3.52
C LYS A 50 -2.96 12.10 2.22
N GLN A 51 -2.39 13.24 1.83
CA GLN A 51 -1.50 13.33 0.70
C GLN A 51 -0.19 12.60 0.97
N VAL A 52 0.18 11.71 0.07
CA VAL A 52 1.47 11.03 0.07
C VAL A 52 2.46 11.82 -0.78
N ILE A 53 2.11 12.09 -2.04
CA ILE A 53 2.92 12.90 -2.96
C ILE A 53 2.07 13.44 -4.12
N CYS A 54 2.48 14.56 -4.71
CA CYS A 54 1.92 15.09 -5.96
C CYS A 54 3.04 15.41 -6.95
N TRP A 55 2.73 15.33 -8.25
CA TRP A 55 3.67 15.64 -9.34
C TRP A 55 2.93 16.20 -10.55
N GLN A 56 3.71 16.66 -11.53
CA GLN A 56 3.22 17.15 -12.81
C GLN A 56 3.70 16.26 -13.95
N GLY A 57 2.78 15.93 -14.86
CA GLY A 57 3.05 15.18 -16.07
C GLY A 57 3.66 13.80 -15.84
N ARG A 58 4.73 13.48 -16.59
CA ARG A 58 5.45 12.20 -16.56
C ARG A 58 6.75 12.20 -15.76
N LEU A 59 7.04 13.30 -15.05
CA LEU A 59 8.32 13.50 -14.37
C LEU A 59 8.60 12.44 -13.28
N MET A 60 7.56 11.77 -12.81
CA MET A 60 7.66 10.73 -11.79
C MET A 60 6.74 9.58 -12.16
N GLN A 61 7.29 8.36 -12.12
CA GLN A 61 6.58 7.12 -12.42
C GLN A 61 6.62 6.12 -11.26
N GLN A 62 7.42 6.40 -10.23
CA GLN A 62 7.51 5.57 -9.04
C GLN A 62 7.80 6.41 -7.79
N TYR A 63 7.40 5.90 -6.64
CA TYR A 63 7.66 6.50 -5.33
C TYR A 63 7.73 5.45 -4.23
N GLN A 64 8.78 5.51 -3.41
CA GLN A 64 8.94 4.65 -2.25
C GLN A 64 8.27 5.29 -1.03
N TYR A 65 7.39 4.54 -0.39
CA TYR A 65 6.63 4.97 0.77
C TYR A 65 6.86 4.02 1.95
N SER A 66 7.32 4.56 3.08
CA SER A 66 7.46 3.80 4.31
C SER A 66 6.11 3.57 4.96
N PHE A 67 5.55 2.38 4.72
CA PHE A 67 4.30 1.93 5.28
C PHE A 67 4.51 1.47 6.72
N ASN A 68 3.77 2.08 7.65
CA ASN A 68 3.88 1.86 9.09
C ASN A 68 2.48 1.84 9.73
N LYS A 69 1.65 0.88 9.31
CA LYS A 69 0.25 0.75 9.75
C LYS A 69 -0.04 -0.66 10.27
N ASP A 70 -0.96 -0.74 11.22
CA ASP A 70 -1.55 -1.99 11.74
C ASP A 70 -2.78 -2.43 10.92
N LYS A 71 -3.23 -1.59 9.99
CA LYS A 71 -4.43 -1.80 9.17
C LYS A 71 -4.11 -1.71 7.70
N THR A 72 -4.81 -2.56 6.96
CA THR A 72 -4.87 -2.50 5.50
C THR A 72 -5.32 -1.11 5.06
N THR A 73 -4.60 -0.50 4.13
CA THR A 73 -4.83 0.88 3.68
C THR A 73 -4.99 0.92 2.17
N LYS A 74 -5.98 1.67 1.69
CA LYS A 74 -6.17 1.93 0.26
C LYS A 74 -5.49 3.22 -0.14
N PHE A 75 -4.92 3.21 -1.33
CA PHE A 75 -4.27 4.35 -1.93
C PHE A 75 -4.89 4.64 -3.28
N ARG A 76 -5.19 5.90 -3.55
CA ARG A 76 -5.78 6.34 -4.81
C ARG A 76 -4.87 7.33 -5.51
N LEU A 77 -4.76 7.13 -6.82
CA LEU A 77 -4.17 8.07 -7.75
C LEU A 77 -5.29 8.98 -8.27
N ILE A 78 -5.11 10.29 -8.18
CA ILE A 78 -6.12 11.27 -8.63
C ILE A 78 -5.52 12.26 -9.63
N ASP A 79 -6.37 12.78 -10.50
CA ASP A 79 -6.11 14.02 -11.22
C ASP A 79 -6.52 15.20 -10.31
N GLN A 80 -5.57 16.06 -9.97
CA GLN A 80 -5.76 17.15 -9.02
C GLN A 80 -6.69 18.24 -9.58
N THR A 81 -6.73 18.44 -10.89
CA THR A 81 -7.55 19.47 -11.53
C THR A 81 -9.02 19.11 -11.50
N THR A 82 -9.33 17.83 -11.74
CA THR A 82 -10.72 17.34 -11.75
C THR A 82 -11.15 16.73 -10.41
N ALA A 83 -10.20 16.51 -9.50
CA ALA A 83 -10.37 15.72 -8.28
C ALA A 83 -10.88 14.28 -8.52
N GLN A 84 -10.84 13.80 -9.75
CA GLN A 84 -11.33 12.47 -10.14
C GLN A 84 -10.28 11.40 -9.78
N PRO A 85 -10.69 10.29 -9.16
CA PRO A 85 -9.83 9.13 -8.99
C PRO A 85 -9.57 8.47 -10.35
N LEU A 86 -8.29 8.20 -10.64
CA LEU A 86 -7.83 7.54 -11.85
C LEU A 86 -7.62 6.04 -11.64
N ALA A 87 -7.10 5.65 -10.48
CA ALA A 87 -6.85 4.25 -10.11
C ALA A 87 -6.72 4.10 -8.58
N GLU A 88 -6.91 2.89 -8.06
CA GLU A 88 -6.74 2.54 -6.64
C GLU A 88 -5.93 1.26 -6.50
N VAL A 89 -5.09 1.19 -5.47
CA VAL A 89 -4.39 -0.02 -5.02
C VAL A 89 -4.53 -0.17 -3.51
N LYS A 90 -4.24 -1.36 -3.00
CA LYS A 90 -4.42 -1.68 -1.59
C LYS A 90 -3.16 -2.37 -1.06
N VAL A 91 -2.65 -1.88 0.07
CA VAL A 91 -1.60 -2.56 0.82
C VAL A 91 -2.26 -3.32 1.96
N VAL A 92 -2.26 -4.65 1.86
CA VAL A 92 -2.95 -5.54 2.79
C VAL A 92 -2.04 -5.88 3.96
N VAL A 93 -2.49 -5.58 5.18
CA VAL A 93 -1.79 -6.02 6.39
C VAL A 93 -2.24 -7.44 6.73
N THR A 94 -1.30 -8.37 6.75
CA THR A 94 -1.48 -9.76 7.16
C THR A 94 -0.64 -10.06 8.41
N TRP A 95 -0.91 -11.16 9.10
CA TRP A 95 -0.14 -11.57 10.27
C TRP A 95 0.14 -13.06 10.25
N VAL A 96 1.26 -13.47 10.83
CA VAL A 96 1.63 -14.89 10.97
C VAL A 96 1.32 -15.40 12.37
N TYR A 97 0.78 -16.61 12.49
CA TYR A 97 0.67 -17.29 13.79
C TYR A 97 1.91 -18.16 14.01
N LYS A 98 2.64 -17.96 15.10
CA LYS A 98 3.53 -19.02 15.61
C LYS A 98 2.73 -19.85 16.59
N ALA A 99 2.45 -21.12 16.25
CA ALA A 99 1.98 -22.08 17.23
C ALA A 99 3.00 -22.14 18.38
N PRO A 100 2.56 -22.13 19.65
CA PRO A 100 3.48 -22.29 20.76
C PRO A 100 4.27 -23.57 20.56
N LYS A 101 5.61 -23.50 20.61
CA LYS A 101 6.46 -24.70 20.66
C LYS A 101 6.01 -25.48 21.90
N GLN A 102 5.31 -26.58 21.68
CA GLN A 102 4.92 -27.50 22.73
C GLN A 102 6.23 -28.01 23.35
N SER A 103 6.64 -27.41 24.46
CA SER A 103 7.78 -27.89 25.23
C SER A 103 7.42 -29.32 25.61
N GLN A 104 8.07 -30.31 25.00
CA GLN A 104 7.96 -31.68 25.48
C GLN A 104 8.50 -31.67 26.90
N SER A 105 7.58 -31.58 27.87
CA SER A 105 7.84 -31.84 29.26
C SER A 105 8.41 -33.25 29.32
N GLY A 106 9.73 -33.34 29.46
CA GLY A 106 10.42 -34.62 29.54
C GLY A 106 9.82 -35.42 30.68
N TRP A 107 9.27 -36.59 30.36
CA TRP A 107 8.95 -37.59 31.35
C TRP A 107 10.24 -37.90 32.12
N ARG A 108 10.33 -37.46 33.38
CA ARG A 108 11.29 -38.01 34.33
C ARG A 108 10.54 -39.13 35.07
N LEU A 109 10.93 -40.37 34.81
CA LEU A 109 10.57 -41.51 35.65
C LEU A 109 11.57 -41.53 36.81
N PHE A 110 11.03 -41.53 38.03
CA PHE A 110 11.77 -41.75 39.28
C PHE A 110 12.11 -43.23 39.44
#